data_AF-A0A0Q8ID71-F1
#
_entry.id   AF-A0A0Q8ID71-F1
#
_cell.length_a   1.000
_cell.length_b   1.000
_cell.length_c   1.000
_cell.angle_alpha   90.00
_cell.angle_beta   90.00
_cell.angle_gamma   90.00
#
_symmetry.space_group_name_H-M   'P 1'
#
loop_
_entity.id
_entity.type
_entity.pdbx_description
1 polymer ?
#
loop_
_entity_poly.entity_id
_entity_poly.type
_entity_poly.pdbx_seq_one_letter_code
_entity_poly.pdbx_strand_id
1 'polypeptide(L)'
;MTYEVERDAQSLWICQRCVGRYDLGGAIDGVRLNPQAIRAQLHGLTARLKQQTCRDVISQCLGATDDPTILEVALHFDRNLQLSPSYAASLFSVMMTLPKPIDRRIFEIQTRSKAHQSEFGELDHASRSLVWLALTPQQQRRLTGLGFAPRMRARIAANRSSNGQISVTI
;
A
#
# COMPACT_ATOMS: atom_id res chain seq x y z
N MET A 1 -3.73 -3.44 7.68
CA MET A 1 -3.12 -4.26 8.75
C MET A 1 -3.79 -3.97 10.07
N THR A 2 -4.13 -5.03 10.79
CA THR A 2 -4.70 -5.03 12.15
C THR A 2 -3.81 -5.87 13.04
N TYR A 3 -3.72 -5.49 14.31
CA TYR A 3 -2.94 -6.14 15.34
C TYR A 3 -3.90 -6.59 16.43
N GLU A 4 -3.76 -7.82 16.87
CA GLU A 4 -4.40 -8.26 18.10
C GLU A 4 -3.60 -7.69 19.29
N VAL A 5 -4.31 -7.12 20.25
CA VAL A 5 -3.77 -6.62 21.51
C VAL A 5 -4.67 -7.10 22.64
N GLU A 6 -4.06 -7.60 23.69
CA GLU A 6 -4.78 -8.03 24.89
C GLU A 6 -4.90 -6.86 25.87
N ARG A 7 -6.12 -6.63 26.36
CA ARG A 7 -6.42 -5.77 27.50
C ARG A 7 -7.21 -6.58 28.52
N ASP A 8 -6.59 -6.82 29.66
CA ASP A 8 -7.14 -7.70 30.70
C ASP A 8 -7.46 -9.09 30.13
N ALA A 9 -8.73 -9.52 30.12
CA ALA A 9 -9.17 -10.80 29.53
C ALA A 9 -9.76 -10.65 28.12
N GLN A 10 -9.59 -9.50 27.47
CA GLN A 10 -10.19 -9.21 26.15
C GLN A 10 -9.12 -9.00 25.08
N SER A 11 -9.24 -9.74 23.98
CA SER A 11 -8.52 -9.47 22.75
C SER A 11 -9.23 -8.40 21.94
N LEU A 12 -8.50 -7.33 21.60
CA LEU A 12 -8.97 -6.24 20.75
C LEU A 12 -8.11 -6.17 19.49
N TRP A 13 -8.74 -5.83 18.37
CA TRP A 13 -8.04 -5.61 17.10
C TRP A 13 -7.86 -4.11 16.88
N ILE A 14 -6.61 -3.66 16.79
CA ILE A 14 -6.27 -2.26 16.52
C ILE A 14 -5.57 -2.10 15.17
N CYS A 15 -5.85 -1.01 14.47
CA CYS A 15 -5.15 -0.72 13.21
C CYS A 15 -3.74 -0.17 13.47
N GLN A 16 -2.89 -0.19 12.44
CA GLN A 16 -1.54 0.40 12.49
C GLN A 16 -1.54 1.87 12.97
N ARG A 17 -2.57 2.65 12.63
CA ARG A 17 -2.68 4.05 13.08
C ARG A 17 -2.96 4.15 14.58
N CYS A 18 -3.76 3.23 15.12
CA CYS A 18 -3.99 3.14 16.56
C CYS A 18 -2.73 2.72 17.30
N VAL A 19 -1.96 1.76 16.74
CA VAL A 19 -0.66 1.36 17.29
C VAL A 19 0.30 2.53 17.46
N GLY A 20 0.35 3.44 16.48
CA GLY A 20 1.21 4.62 16.56
C GLY A 20 0.69 5.72 17.51
N ARG A 21 -0.57 5.65 17.95
CA ARG A 21 -1.23 6.72 18.73
C ARG A 21 -1.31 6.41 20.23
N TYR A 22 -1.45 5.14 20.59
CA TYR A 22 -1.64 4.72 21.97
C TYR A 22 -0.35 4.16 22.56
N ASP A 23 -0.16 4.34 23.87
CA ASP A 23 0.92 3.67 24.59
C ASP A 23 0.56 2.20 24.75
N LEU A 24 1.27 1.37 24.00
CA LEU A 24 1.15 -0.07 24.05
C LEU A 24 2.24 -0.64 24.94
N GLY A 25 1.82 -1.49 25.88
CA GLY A 25 2.68 -2.42 26.63
C GLY A 25 2.83 -3.74 25.88
N GLY A 26 3.87 -4.50 26.18
CA GLY A 26 4.17 -5.76 25.51
C GLY A 26 5.36 -6.45 26.15
N ALA A 27 5.37 -7.77 26.09
CA ALA A 27 6.49 -8.58 26.53
C ALA A 27 6.93 -9.51 25.40
N ILE A 28 8.23 -9.76 25.31
CA ILE A 28 8.82 -10.81 24.45
C ILE A 28 9.55 -11.75 25.38
N ASP A 29 9.28 -13.05 25.25
CA ASP A 29 9.88 -14.11 26.09
C ASP A 29 9.76 -13.82 27.60
N GLY A 30 8.61 -13.27 28.02
CA GLY A 30 8.34 -12.89 29.41
C GLY A 30 8.98 -11.57 29.86
N VAL A 31 9.85 -10.96 29.05
CA VAL A 31 10.48 -9.67 29.37
C VAL A 31 9.60 -8.52 28.92
N ARG A 32 9.13 -7.70 29.87
CA ARG A 32 8.41 -6.47 29.56
C ARG A 32 9.33 -5.50 28.84
N LEU A 33 8.90 -5.09 27.66
CA LEU A 33 9.60 -4.09 26.86
C LEU A 33 9.15 -2.68 27.27
N ASN A 34 10.07 -1.71 27.16
CA ASN A 34 9.70 -0.32 27.30
C ASN A 34 8.88 0.15 26.07
N PRO A 35 8.11 1.23 26.17
CA PRO A 35 7.25 1.70 25.07
C PRO A 35 8.00 1.95 23.75
N GLN A 36 9.25 2.41 23.81
CA GLN A 36 10.07 2.65 22.62
C GLN A 36 10.45 1.35 21.91
N ALA A 37 10.85 0.33 22.67
CA ALA A 37 11.18 -1.00 22.16
C ALA A 37 9.95 -1.68 21.56
N ILE A 38 8.77 -1.54 22.19
CA ILE A 38 7.51 -2.08 21.66
C ILE A 38 7.17 -1.43 20.32
N ARG A 39 7.26 -0.10 20.22
CA ARG A 39 7.03 0.60 18.95
C ARG A 39 8.02 0.13 17.88
N ALA A 40 9.30 -0.01 18.21
CA ALA A 40 10.31 -0.50 17.27
C ALA A 40 9.98 -1.93 16.78
N GLN A 41 9.56 -2.82 17.68
CA GLN A 41 9.15 -4.18 17.33
C GLN A 41 7.89 -4.18 16.46
N LEU A 42 6.88 -3.40 16.82
CA LEU A 42 5.66 -3.28 16.04
C LEU A 42 5.95 -2.72 14.64
N HIS A 43 6.78 -1.69 14.52
CA HIS A 43 7.24 -1.18 13.23
C HIS A 43 7.96 -2.25 12.40
N GLY A 44 8.84 -3.03 13.03
CA GLY A 44 9.52 -4.15 12.38
C GLY A 44 8.55 -5.22 11.88
N LEU A 45 7.56 -5.60 12.70
CA LEU A 45 6.50 -6.53 12.33
C LEU A 45 5.62 -5.98 11.19
N THR A 46 5.23 -4.70 11.25
CA THR A 46 4.51 -4.04 10.15
C THR A 46 5.29 -4.15 8.85
N ALA A 47 6.58 -3.82 8.87
CA ALA A 47 7.42 -3.82 7.68
C ALA A 47 7.53 -5.23 7.07
N ARG A 48 7.77 -6.26 7.90
CA ARG A 48 7.86 -7.65 7.46
C ARG A 48 6.55 -8.16 6.86
N LEU A 49 5.43 -7.93 7.55
CA LEU A 49 4.12 -8.34 7.06
C LEU A 49 3.72 -7.61 5.77
N LYS A 50 4.02 -6.32 5.67
CA LYS A 50 3.83 -5.55 4.43
C LYS A 50 4.65 -6.13 3.29
N GLN A 51 5.94 -6.39 3.51
CA GLN A 51 6.82 -6.98 2.50
C GLN A 51 6.35 -8.37 2.08
N GLN A 52 5.96 -9.22 3.02
CA GLN A 52 5.41 -10.54 2.71
C GLN A 52 4.15 -10.42 1.87
N THR A 53 3.23 -9.52 2.26
CA THR A 53 2.01 -9.26 1.48
C THR A 53 2.36 -8.82 0.05
N CYS A 54 3.32 -7.91 -0.13
CA CYS A 54 3.76 -7.49 -1.46
C CYS A 54 4.32 -8.67 -2.28
N ARG A 55 5.13 -9.54 -1.69
CA ARG A 55 5.66 -10.74 -2.36
C ARG A 55 4.57 -11.72 -2.75
N ASP A 56 3.61 -11.97 -1.86
CA ASP A 56 2.48 -12.87 -2.13
C ASP A 56 1.64 -12.35 -3.30
N VAL A 57 1.46 -11.03 -3.39
CA VAL A 57 0.75 -10.40 -4.51
C VAL A 57 1.54 -10.49 -5.81
N ILE A 58 2.85 -10.26 -5.80
CA ILE A 58 3.71 -10.44 -6.97
C ILE A 58 3.68 -11.90 -7.44
N SER A 59 3.73 -12.87 -6.51
CA SER A 59 3.63 -14.30 -6.81
C SER A 59 2.29 -14.66 -7.45
N GLN A 60 1.18 -14.09 -6.96
CA GLN A 60 -0.13 -14.25 -7.60
C GLN A 60 -0.14 -13.69 -9.03
N CYS A 61 0.51 -12.55 -9.26
CA CYS A 61 0.63 -11.96 -10.60
C CYS A 61 1.44 -12.86 -11.54
N LEU A 62 2.55 -13.45 -11.07
CA LEU A 62 3.36 -14.41 -11.84
C LEU A 62 2.55 -15.65 -12.25
N GLY A 63 1.60 -16.09 -11.42
CA GLY A 63 0.70 -17.20 -11.77
C GLY A 63 -0.46 -16.81 -12.69
N ALA A 64 -0.69 -15.51 -12.92
CA ALA A 64 -1.83 -15.00 -13.67
C ALA A 64 -1.47 -14.49 -15.08
N THR A 65 -0.17 -14.41 -15.43
CA THR A 65 0.30 -13.95 -16.73
C THR A 65 1.64 -14.60 -17.11
N ASP A 66 1.88 -14.80 -18.40
CA ASP A 66 3.17 -15.22 -18.95
C ASP A 66 4.07 -14.04 -19.34
N ASP A 67 3.66 -12.81 -19.00
CA ASP A 67 4.43 -11.60 -19.27
C ASP A 67 5.78 -11.61 -18.51
N PRO A 68 6.93 -11.66 -19.22
CA PRO A 68 8.24 -11.70 -18.58
C PRO A 68 8.55 -10.46 -17.74
N THR A 69 7.88 -9.33 -17.99
CA THR A 69 8.05 -8.11 -17.19
C THR A 69 7.67 -8.34 -15.72
N ILE A 70 6.72 -9.22 -15.39
CA ILE A 70 6.36 -9.48 -14.00
C ILE A 70 7.48 -10.23 -13.25
N LEU A 71 8.27 -11.06 -13.95
CA LEU A 71 9.46 -11.66 -13.37
C LEU A 71 10.52 -10.60 -13.06
N GLU A 72 10.72 -9.63 -13.96
CA GLU A 72 11.63 -8.51 -13.72
C GLU A 72 11.16 -7.64 -12.54
N VAL A 73 9.85 -7.40 -12.41
CA VAL A 73 9.25 -6.71 -11.26
C VAL A 73 9.59 -7.45 -9.96
N ALA A 74 9.46 -8.78 -9.93
CA ALA A 74 9.78 -9.58 -8.75
C ALA A 74 11.25 -9.44 -8.35
N LEU A 75 12.16 -9.61 -9.31
CA LEU A 75 13.61 -9.48 -9.10
C LEU A 75 14.01 -8.07 -8.65
N HIS A 76 13.37 -7.03 -9.23
CA HIS A 76 13.60 -5.66 -8.82
C HIS A 76 13.09 -5.41 -7.39
N PHE A 77 11.88 -5.87 -7.06
CA PHE A 77 11.28 -5.65 -5.76
C PHE A 77 12.06 -6.33 -4.64
N ASP A 78 12.57 -7.54 -4.85
CA ASP A 78 13.37 -8.23 -3.83
C ASP A 78 14.68 -7.49 -3.50
N ARG A 79 15.25 -6.76 -4.47
CA ARG A 79 16.47 -5.97 -4.28
C ARG A 79 16.20 -4.60 -3.65
N ASN A 80 15.09 -3.96 -4.03
CA ASN A 80 14.85 -2.54 -3.71
C ASN A 80 13.76 -2.31 -2.66
N LEU A 81 12.88 -3.30 -2.44
CA LEU A 81 11.69 -3.24 -1.58
C LEU A 81 10.70 -2.12 -1.95
N GLN A 82 10.92 -1.48 -3.09
CA GLN A 82 10.12 -0.41 -3.67
C GLN A 82 10.10 -0.61 -5.19
N LEU A 83 9.02 -0.19 -5.84
CA LEU A 83 8.85 -0.28 -7.28
C LEU A 83 9.29 1.03 -7.95
N SER A 84 9.91 0.92 -9.13
CA SER A 84 9.96 2.06 -10.05
C SER A 84 8.55 2.33 -10.61
N PRO A 85 8.27 3.54 -11.15
CA PRO A 85 7.00 3.84 -11.79
C PRO A 85 6.59 2.90 -12.92
N SER A 86 7.51 2.47 -13.79
CA SER A 86 7.19 1.53 -14.88
C SER A 86 6.81 0.15 -14.34
N TYR A 87 7.60 -0.39 -13.40
CA TYR A 87 7.29 -1.66 -12.75
C TYR A 87 5.99 -1.62 -11.96
N ALA A 88 5.69 -0.49 -11.30
CA ALA A 88 4.39 -0.30 -10.66
C ALA A 88 3.25 -0.33 -11.69
N ALA A 89 3.40 0.32 -12.85
CA ALA A 89 2.37 0.31 -13.90
C ALA A 89 2.11 -1.12 -14.43
N SER A 90 3.16 -1.86 -14.79
CA SER A 90 3.04 -3.23 -15.29
C SER A 90 2.38 -4.16 -14.27
N LEU A 91 2.87 -4.14 -13.02
CA LEU A 91 2.31 -4.93 -11.94
C LEU A 91 0.83 -4.58 -11.71
N PHE A 92 0.49 -3.29 -11.65
CA PHE A 92 -0.86 -2.84 -11.36
C PHE A 92 -1.86 -3.16 -12.48
N SER A 93 -1.39 -3.25 -13.72
CA SER A 93 -2.20 -3.74 -14.85
C SER A 93 -2.61 -5.19 -14.63
N VAL A 94 -1.64 -6.06 -14.33
CA VAL A 94 -1.89 -7.49 -14.04
C VAL A 94 -2.72 -7.67 -12.78
N MET A 95 -2.48 -6.88 -11.73
CA MET A 95 -3.30 -6.93 -10.50
C MET A 95 -4.81 -6.68 -10.75
N MET A 96 -5.20 -6.04 -11.86
CA MET A 96 -6.63 -5.86 -12.20
C MET A 96 -7.30 -7.11 -12.72
N THR A 97 -6.54 -8.11 -13.17
CA THR A 97 -7.10 -9.37 -13.65
C THR A 97 -7.26 -10.40 -12.53
N LEU A 98 -6.70 -10.12 -11.35
CA LEU A 98 -6.81 -11.00 -10.18
C LEU A 98 -8.25 -11.05 -9.65
N PRO A 99 -8.70 -12.22 -9.15
CA PRO A 99 -10.09 -12.42 -8.73
C PRO A 99 -10.47 -11.64 -7.47
N LYS A 100 -9.49 -11.26 -6.64
CA LYS A 100 -9.69 -10.47 -5.43
C LYS A 100 -9.08 -9.09 -5.63
N PRO A 101 -9.81 -8.01 -5.31
CA PRO A 101 -9.25 -6.67 -5.38
C PRO A 101 -8.18 -6.49 -4.32
N ILE A 102 -7.03 -5.96 -4.72
CA ILE A 102 -5.88 -5.72 -3.84
C ILE A 102 -5.57 -4.23 -3.84
N ASP A 103 -5.43 -3.65 -2.65
CA ASP A 103 -5.06 -2.24 -2.51
C ASP A 103 -3.61 -2.04 -2.95
N ARG A 104 -3.42 -1.27 -4.02
CA ARG A 104 -2.10 -0.96 -4.60
C ARG A 104 -1.22 -0.11 -3.69
N ARG A 105 -1.80 0.59 -2.72
CA ARG A 105 -1.07 1.44 -1.75
C ARG A 105 -0.19 0.63 -0.80
N ILE A 106 -0.33 -0.69 -0.79
CA ILE A 106 0.63 -1.56 -0.08
C ILE A 106 2.04 -1.47 -0.69
N PHE A 107 2.16 -1.12 -1.97
CA PHE A 107 3.46 -0.96 -2.62
C PHE A 107 4.00 0.46 -2.45
N GLU A 108 5.30 0.55 -2.14
CA GLU A 108 6.04 1.81 -2.16
C GLU A 108 6.58 2.06 -3.56
N ILE A 109 6.39 3.28 -4.07
CA ILE A 109 6.81 3.67 -5.41
C ILE A 109 7.88 4.75 -5.32
N GLN A 110 9.02 4.53 -5.99
CA GLN A 110 10.12 5.47 -6.04
C GLN A 110 9.73 6.67 -6.90
N THR A 111 9.78 7.87 -6.31
CA THR A 111 9.45 9.15 -7.00
C THR A 111 10.33 10.30 -6.53
N ARG A 112 11.41 10.01 -5.81
CA ARG A 112 12.31 11.02 -5.22
C ARG A 112 13.38 11.49 -6.20
N SER A 113 13.98 10.58 -6.96
CA SER A 113 15.01 10.95 -7.94
C SER A 113 14.40 11.52 -9.22
N LYS A 114 15.19 12.32 -9.94
CA LYS A 114 14.80 12.85 -11.25
C LYS A 114 14.51 11.73 -12.26
N ALA A 115 15.31 10.66 -12.24
CA ALA A 115 15.11 9.50 -13.12
C ALA A 115 13.72 8.89 -12.95
N HIS A 116 13.30 8.58 -11.73
CA HIS A 116 11.96 8.04 -11.48
C HIS A 116 10.84 9.06 -11.77
N GLN A 117 11.10 10.36 -11.60
CA GLN A 117 10.13 11.39 -11.97
C GLN A 117 9.91 11.44 -13.49
N SER A 118 10.98 11.40 -14.27
CA SER A 118 10.92 11.32 -15.74
C SER A 118 10.24 10.03 -16.19
N GLU A 119 10.61 8.89 -15.62
CA GLU A 119 9.99 7.59 -15.90
C GLU A 119 8.47 7.63 -15.67
N PHE A 120 8.02 8.24 -14.57
CA PHE A 120 6.58 8.45 -14.33
C PHE A 120 5.93 9.36 -15.40
N GLY A 121 6.65 10.39 -15.85
CA GLY A 121 6.21 11.31 -16.89
C GLY A 121 6.12 10.69 -18.30
N GLU A 122 6.89 9.64 -18.56
CA GLU A 122 6.93 8.88 -19.82
C GLU A 122 5.81 7.83 -19.92
N LEU A 123 5.22 7.42 -18.79
CA LEU A 123 4.08 6.51 -18.79
C LEU A 123 2.91 7.05 -19.61
N ASP A 124 2.26 6.18 -20.38
CA ASP A 124 0.99 6.51 -21.02
C ASP A 124 -0.08 6.94 -19.99
N HIS A 125 -1.15 7.59 -20.44
CA HIS A 125 -2.17 8.13 -19.54
C HIS A 125 -2.85 7.07 -18.66
N ALA A 126 -3.11 5.87 -19.20
CA ALA A 126 -3.77 4.80 -18.46
C ALA A 126 -2.84 4.26 -17.36
N SER A 127 -1.62 3.87 -17.73
CA SER A 127 -0.55 3.42 -16.83
C SER A 127 -0.28 4.43 -15.72
N ARG A 128 -0.16 5.71 -16.09
CA ARG A 128 0.03 6.80 -15.14
C ARG A 128 -1.12 6.94 -14.16
N SER A 129 -2.35 6.80 -14.63
CA SER A 129 -3.55 6.84 -13.78
C SER A 129 -3.59 5.66 -12.81
N LEU A 130 -3.16 4.47 -13.22
CA LEU A 130 -3.08 3.29 -12.34
C LEU A 130 -2.07 3.51 -11.21
N VAL A 131 -0.88 4.02 -11.54
CA VAL A 131 0.17 4.32 -10.55
C VAL A 131 -0.25 5.47 -9.63
N TRP A 132 -0.91 6.49 -10.16
CA TRP A 132 -1.35 7.68 -9.41
C TRP A 132 -2.19 7.34 -8.17
N LEU A 133 -3.06 6.32 -8.27
CA LEU A 133 -3.94 5.88 -7.18
C LEU A 133 -3.21 5.23 -6.00
N ALA A 134 -1.99 4.74 -6.23
CA ALA A 134 -1.13 4.14 -5.21
C ALA A 134 -0.21 5.18 -4.53
N LEU A 135 -0.05 6.37 -5.12
CA LEU A 135 0.84 7.40 -4.60
C LEU A 135 0.29 8.06 -3.33
N THR A 136 1.20 8.39 -2.42
CA THR A 136 0.88 9.21 -1.25
C THR A 136 0.57 10.66 -1.67
N PRO A 137 -0.18 11.43 -0.87
CA PRO A 137 -0.47 12.84 -1.15
C PRO A 137 0.79 13.71 -1.33
N GLN A 138 1.89 13.35 -0.68
CA GLN A 138 3.17 14.06 -0.86
C GLN A 138 3.78 13.79 -2.24
N GLN A 139 3.73 12.54 -2.71
CA GLN A 139 4.24 12.16 -4.03
C GLN A 139 3.38 12.75 -5.14
N GLN A 140 2.05 12.72 -4.99
CA GLN A 140 1.13 13.35 -5.93
C GLN A 140 1.42 14.85 -6.07
N ARG A 141 1.54 15.58 -4.95
CA ARG A 141 1.91 17.02 -4.99
C ARG A 141 3.23 17.28 -5.73
N ARG A 142 4.25 16.45 -5.49
CA ARG A 142 5.54 16.56 -6.19
C ARG A 142 5.39 16.41 -7.70
N LEU A 143 4.72 15.35 -8.15
CA LEU A 143 4.56 15.05 -9.57
C LEU A 143 3.60 16.02 -10.26
N THR A 144 2.60 16.55 -9.55
CA THR A 144 1.77 17.66 -10.04
C THR A 144 2.60 18.89 -10.34
N GLY A 145 3.54 19.26 -9.44
CA GLY A 145 4.44 20.39 -9.65
C GLY A 145 5.33 20.26 -10.89
N LEU A 146 5.53 19.03 -11.39
CA LEU A 146 6.29 18.73 -12.61
C LEU A 146 5.40 18.61 -13.86
N GLY A 147 4.09 18.84 -13.74
CA GLY A 147 3.14 18.70 -14.85
C GLY A 147 2.78 17.26 -15.21
N PHE A 148 3.15 16.27 -14.38
CA PHE A 148 2.91 14.86 -14.66
C PHE A 148 1.56 14.34 -14.14
N ALA A 149 0.77 15.14 -13.44
CA ALA A 149 -0.53 14.71 -12.94
C ALA A 149 -1.43 14.18 -14.09
N PRO A 150 -2.03 12.98 -13.95
CA PRO A 150 -2.94 12.47 -14.96
C PRO A 150 -4.19 13.37 -15.01
N ARG A 151 -4.70 13.61 -16.22
CA ARG A 151 -5.99 14.26 -16.39
C ARG A 151 -7.08 13.28 -15.93
N MET A 152 -7.53 13.42 -14.68
CA MET A 152 -8.67 12.63 -14.21
C MET A 152 -9.91 13.12 -14.95
N ARG A 153 -10.48 12.28 -15.82
CA ARG A 153 -11.85 12.50 -16.29
C ARG A 153 -12.73 12.41 -15.05
N ALA A 154 -13.33 13.53 -14.66
CA ALA A 154 -14.34 13.55 -13.61
C ALA A 154 -15.47 12.60 -14.03
N ARG A 155 -15.50 11.38 -13.49
CA ARG A 155 -16.76 10.64 -13.36
C ARG A 155 -17.55 11.39 -12.31
N ILE A 156 -18.33 12.38 -12.75
CA ILE A 156 -19.41 12.95 -11.95
C ILE A 156 -20.28 11.77 -11.54
N ALA A 157 -20.28 11.48 -10.25
CA ALA A 157 -21.12 10.48 -9.63
C ALA A 157 -22.58 10.92 -9.78
N ALA A 158 -23.29 10.34 -10.75
CA ALA A 158 -24.73 10.19 -10.67
C ALA A 158 -25.03 9.00 -9.76
N ASN A 159 -24.93 9.21 -8.44
CA ASN A 159 -25.74 8.47 -7.47
C ASN A 159 -25.74 9.20 -6.10
N ARG A 160 -26.36 10.38 -6.09
CA ARG A 160 -27.06 10.87 -4.89
C ARG A 160 -28.44 10.25 -4.93
N SER A 161 -28.71 9.26 -4.07
CA SER A 161 -30.03 8.94 -3.48
C SER A 161 -30.01 7.55 -2.84
N SER A 162 -29.68 7.48 -1.56
CA SER A 162 -30.37 6.61 -0.60
C SER A 162 -29.81 6.89 0.79
N ASN A 163 -30.52 7.75 1.51
CA ASN A 163 -30.47 7.89 2.96
C ASN A 163 -30.63 6.50 3.59
N GLY A 164 -29.57 5.97 4.20
CA GLY A 164 -29.58 4.75 5.00
C GLY A 164 -29.27 5.11 6.45
N GLN A 165 -30.32 5.39 7.20
CA GLN A 165 -30.33 5.65 8.63
C GLN A 165 -29.80 4.40 9.36
N ILE A 166 -28.63 4.49 10.02
CA ILE A 166 -28.13 3.43 10.89
C ILE A 166 -28.44 3.85 12.33
N SER A 167 -29.48 3.27 12.89
CA SER A 167 -29.79 3.24 14.32
C SER A 167 -28.94 2.17 15.00
N VAL A 168 -28.15 2.55 16.01
CA VAL A 168 -27.44 1.64 16.91
C VAL A 168 -28.25 1.52 18.19
N THR A 169 -28.65 0.29 18.54
CA THR A 169 -29.17 -0.06 19.87
C THR A 169 -28.01 -0.66 20.67
N ILE A 170 -27.94 -0.28 21.94
CA ILE A 170 -26.86 -0.55 22.91
C ILE A 170 -26.66 -2.06 23.11
#